data_AF-A0A0E2DNI7-F1
#
_entry.id   AF-A0A0E2DNI7-F1
#
_cell.length_a   1.000
_cell.length_b   1.000
_cell.length_c   1.000
_cell.angle_alpha   90.00
_cell.angle_beta   90.00
_cell.angle_gamma   90.00
#
_symmetry.space_group_name_H-M   'P 1'
#
loop_
_entity.id
_entity.type
_entity.pdbx_description
1 polymer ?
#
loop_
_entity_poly.entity_id
_entity_poly.type
_entity_poly.pdbx_seq_one_letter_code
_entity_poly.pdbx_strand_id
1 'polypeptide(L)'
;MSELKTILKIIERRRSEIASELNDRDLLIQFIRSFVDLKRGNAADLARECKLPTSTISRIVTRTGAQPSLETILDVTEAVIKLQKMQ
;
A
#
# COMPACT_ATOMS: atom_id res chain seq x y z
N MET A 1 -29.38 -24.56 7.83
CA MET A 1 -29.41 -23.44 6.86
C MET A 1 -29.20 -24.03 5.47
N SER A 2 -29.89 -23.55 4.43
CA SER A 2 -29.65 -24.00 3.06
C SER A 2 -28.26 -23.56 2.57
N GLU A 3 -27.64 -24.37 1.72
CA GLU A 3 -26.32 -24.11 1.12
C GLU A 3 -26.23 -22.72 0.48
N LEU A 4 -27.28 -22.32 -0.26
CA LEU A 4 -27.41 -21.00 -0.87
C LEU A 4 -27.27 -19.85 0.15
N LYS A 5 -27.90 -19.97 1.32
CA LYS A 5 -27.83 -18.95 2.38
C LYS A 5 -26.42 -18.84 2.96
N THR A 6 -25.68 -19.93 3.03
CA THR A 6 -24.28 -19.94 3.48
C THR A 6 -23.38 -19.26 2.45
N ILE A 7 -23.54 -19.58 1.16
CA ILE A 7 -22.74 -18.97 0.08
C ILE A 7 -22.97 -17.46 0.00
N LEU A 8 -24.22 -16.99 0.12
CA LEU A 8 -24.51 -15.55 0.12
C LEU A 8 -23.79 -14.80 1.25
N LYS A 9 -23.79 -15.36 2.47
CA LYS A 9 -23.05 -14.78 3.60
C LYS A 9 -21.54 -14.72 3.37
N ILE A 10 -20.98 -15.75 2.72
CA ILE A 10 -19.54 -15.78 2.37
C ILE A 10 -19.23 -14.64 1.38
N ILE A 11 -20.09 -14.44 0.37
CA ILE A 11 -19.92 -13.37 -0.62
C ILE A 11 -20.01 -12.00 0.04
N GLU A 12 -20.99 -11.76 0.90
CA GLU A 12 -21.15 -10.49 1.61
C GLU A 12 -19.93 -10.17 2.49
N ARG A 13 -19.47 -11.15 3.28
CA ARG A 13 -18.26 -11.00 4.09
C ARG A 13 -17.05 -10.68 3.22
N ARG A 14 -16.88 -11.40 2.11
CA ARG A 14 -15.73 -11.19 1.21
C ARG A 14 -15.76 -9.81 0.56
N ARG A 15 -16.93 -9.31 0.17
CA ARG A 15 -17.09 -7.95 -0.35
C ARG A 15 -16.73 -6.89 0.68
N SER A 16 -17.13 -7.09 1.93
CA SER A 16 -16.77 -6.19 3.04
C SER A 16 -15.27 -6.18 3.31
N GLU A 17 -14.62 -7.36 3.30
CA GLU A 17 -13.17 -7.48 3.46
C GLU A 17 -12.42 -6.75 2.33
N ILE A 18 -12.84 -6.93 1.08
CA ILE A 18 -12.25 -6.25 -0.08
C ILE A 18 -12.42 -4.73 0.04
N ALA A 19 -13.59 -4.24 0.48
CA ALA A 19 -13.80 -2.81 0.68
C ALA A 19 -12.87 -2.24 1.76
N SER A 20 -12.65 -2.98 2.85
CA SER A 20 -11.66 -2.60 3.88
C SER A 20 -10.24 -2.58 3.31
N GLU A 21 -9.85 -3.62 2.57
CA GLU A 21 -8.51 -3.73 1.97
C GLU A 21 -8.20 -2.57 1.01
N LEU A 22 -9.19 -2.12 0.24
CA LEU A 22 -9.05 -0.94 -0.63
C LEU A 22 -8.84 0.35 0.18
N ASN A 23 -9.55 0.51 1.30
CA ASN A 23 -9.38 1.67 2.18
C ASN A 23 -8.00 1.64 2.88
N ASP A 24 -7.59 0.49 3.40
CA ASP A 24 -6.28 0.32 4.03
C ASP A 24 -5.16 0.61 3.04
N ARG A 25 -5.28 0.10 1.81
CA ARG A 25 -4.35 0.41 0.71
C ARG A 25 -4.27 1.92 0.47
N ASP A 26 -5.41 2.61 0.46
CA ASP A 26 -5.44 4.05 0.23
C ASP A 26 -4.69 4.84 1.31
N LEU A 27 -4.90 4.46 2.57
CA LEU A 27 -4.22 5.05 3.73
C LEU A 27 -2.70 4.80 3.67
N LEU A 28 -2.28 3.57 3.35
CA LEU A 28 -0.86 3.22 3.21
C LEU A 28 -0.17 4.06 2.11
N ILE A 29 -0.82 4.20 0.95
CA ILE A 29 -0.31 5.03 -0.14
C ILE A 29 -0.20 6.50 0.27
N GLN A 30 -1.22 7.04 0.97
CA GLN A 30 -1.18 8.42 1.47
C GLN A 30 -0.05 8.64 2.47
N PHE A 31 0.20 7.66 3.35
CA PHE A 31 1.30 7.71 4.30
C PHE A 31 2.67 7.72 3.60
N ILE A 32 2.88 6.83 2.62
CA ILE A 32 4.10 6.78 1.80
C ILE A 32 4.31 8.11 1.06
N ARG A 33 3.25 8.64 0.44
CA ARG A 33 3.30 9.92 -0.26
C ARG A 33 3.70 11.06 0.68
N SER A 34 3.08 11.12 1.85
CA SER A 34 3.39 12.14 2.85
C SER A 34 4.87 12.11 3.22
N PHE A 35 5.45 10.92 3.42
CA PHE A 35 6.89 10.78 3.67
C PHE A 35 7.74 11.26 2.50
N VAL A 36 7.40 10.87 1.26
CA VAL A 36 8.14 11.29 0.06
C VAL A 36 8.13 12.81 -0.10
N ASP A 37 6.99 13.45 0.18
CA ASP A 37 6.80 14.90 0.01
C ASP A 37 7.53 15.73 1.10
N LEU A 38 7.90 15.13 2.25
CA LEU A 38 8.61 15.82 3.33
C LEU A 38 10.00 16.33 2.93
N LYS A 39 10.74 15.58 2.10
CA LYS A 39 12.12 15.93 1.73
C LYS A 39 12.50 15.39 0.36
N ARG A 40 13.11 16.26 -0.45
CA ARG A 40 13.75 15.87 -1.72
C ARG A 40 14.83 14.82 -1.44
N GLY A 41 14.65 13.62 -2.00
CA GLY A 41 15.53 12.47 -1.79
C GLY A 41 14.84 11.26 -1.16
N ASN A 42 13.73 11.46 -0.42
CA ASN A 42 13.04 10.38 0.29
C ASN A 42 12.53 9.27 -0.64
N ALA A 43 12.10 9.60 -1.86
CA ALA A 43 11.72 8.59 -2.85
C ALA A 43 12.91 7.71 -3.28
N ALA A 44 14.11 8.28 -3.38
CA ALA A 44 15.33 7.53 -3.72
C ALA A 44 15.80 6.68 -2.52
N ASP A 45 15.64 7.20 -1.30
CA ASP A 45 15.96 6.46 -0.08
C ASP A 45 15.04 5.25 0.09
N LEU A 46 13.74 5.40 -0.14
CA LEU A 46 12.79 4.27 -0.15
C LEU A 46 13.13 3.23 -1.22
N ALA A 47 13.40 3.69 -2.45
CA ALA A 47 13.76 2.80 -3.54
C ALA A 47 14.98 1.93 -3.18
N ARG A 48 16.00 2.56 -2.57
CA ARG A 48 17.21 1.88 -2.11
C ARG A 48 16.95 0.92 -0.95
N GLU A 49 16.19 1.36 0.06
CA GLU A 49 15.88 0.54 1.24
C GLU A 49 15.07 -0.70 0.87
N CYS A 50 14.07 -0.55 0.00
CA CYS A 50 13.23 -1.66 -0.48
C CYS A 50 13.88 -2.47 -1.61
N LYS A 51 15.05 -2.08 -2.12
CA LYS A 51 15.67 -2.65 -3.33
C LYS A 51 14.73 -2.64 -4.55
N LEU A 52 13.94 -1.57 -4.68
CA LEU A 52 12.98 -1.37 -5.76
C LEU A 52 13.47 -0.29 -6.72
N PRO A 53 13.05 -0.32 -8.00
CA PRO A 53 13.23 0.81 -8.90
C PRO A 53 12.55 2.06 -8.34
N THR A 54 13.17 3.24 -8.48
CA THR A 54 12.54 4.53 -8.10
C THR A 54 11.22 4.75 -8.85
N SER A 55 11.08 4.20 -10.06
CA SER A 55 9.83 4.21 -10.83
C SER A 55 8.70 3.45 -10.14
N THR A 56 8.99 2.46 -9.29
CA THR A 56 7.99 1.77 -8.46
C THR A 56 7.47 2.67 -7.37
N ILE A 57 8.36 3.39 -6.66
CA ILE A 57 7.96 4.38 -5.64
C ILE A 57 7.14 5.50 -6.28
N SER A 58 7.58 6.00 -7.43
CA SER A 58 6.84 7.02 -8.18
C SER A 58 5.43 6.54 -8.52
N ARG A 59 5.26 5.32 -9.05
CA ARG A 59 3.93 4.76 -9.39
C ARG A 59 3.01 4.62 -8.18
N ILE A 60 3.53 4.25 -7.00
CA ILE A 60 2.76 4.18 -5.76
C ILE A 60 2.25 5.59 -5.41
N VAL A 61 3.15 6.57 -5.38
CA VAL A 61 2.83 7.95 -4.94
C VAL A 61 1.88 8.66 -5.90
N THR A 62 2.06 8.49 -7.21
CA THR A 62 1.23 9.12 -8.24
C THR A 62 -0.06 8.35 -8.54
N ARG A 63 -0.17 7.10 -8.07
CA ARG A 63 -1.26 6.16 -8.41
C ARG A 63 -1.44 5.93 -9.91
N THR A 64 -0.40 6.14 -10.71
CA THR A 64 -0.46 5.99 -12.17
C THR A 64 0.01 4.61 -12.63
N GLY A 65 -0.61 4.08 -13.67
CA GLY A 65 -0.25 2.79 -14.27
C GLY A 65 -0.58 1.60 -13.37
N ALA A 66 0.03 0.45 -13.67
CA ALA A 66 -0.15 -0.76 -12.88
C ALA A 66 0.42 -0.57 -11.46
N GLN A 67 -0.46 -0.57 -10.48
CA GLN A 67 -0.11 -0.44 -9.07
C GLN A 67 0.58 -1.72 -8.56
N PRO A 68 1.64 -1.61 -7.75
CA PRO A 68 2.24 -2.76 -7.08
C PRO A 68 1.23 -3.50 -6.20
N SER A 69 1.55 -4.74 -5.84
CA SER A 69 0.73 -5.54 -4.91
C SER A 69 0.60 -4.86 -3.55
N LEU A 70 -0.41 -5.25 -2.77
CA LEU A 70 -0.55 -4.78 -1.39
C LEU A 70 0.68 -5.12 -0.55
N GLU A 71 1.27 -6.29 -0.75
CA GLU A 71 2.51 -6.72 -0.09
C GLU A 71 3.67 -5.75 -0.36
N THR A 72 3.89 -5.34 -1.62
CA THR A 72 4.91 -4.33 -1.93
C THR A 72 4.59 -2.98 -1.29
N ILE A 73 3.31 -2.60 -1.19
CA ILE A 73 2.92 -1.36 -0.51
C ILE A 73 3.24 -1.44 0.98
N LEU A 74 2.98 -2.60 1.62
CA LEU A 74 3.34 -2.85 3.02
C LEU A 74 4.86 -2.77 3.24
N ASP A 75 5.66 -3.43 2.40
CA ASP A 75 7.13 -3.38 2.47
C ASP A 75 7.65 -1.93 2.40
N VAL A 76 7.07 -1.12 1.50
CA VAL A 76 7.44 0.29 1.36
C VAL A 76 6.99 1.10 2.58
N THR A 77 5.80 0.82 3.15
CA THR A 77 5.35 1.45 4.39
C THR A 77 6.27 1.12 5.57
N GLU A 78 6.70 -0.14 5.72
CA GLU A 78 7.65 -0.52 6.76
C GLU A 78 9.00 0.20 6.61
N ALA A 79 9.48 0.35 5.36
CA ALA A 79 10.68 1.13 5.06
C ALA A 79 10.52 2.62 5.43
N VAL A 80 9.35 3.23 5.20
CA VAL A 80 9.05 4.60 5.66
C VAL A 80 9.22 4.69 7.19
N ILE A 81 8.60 3.77 7.95
CA ILE A 81 8.68 3.76 9.41
C ILE A 81 10.13 3.62 9.88
N LYS A 82 10.90 2.74 9.23
CA LYS A 82 12.31 2.54 9.54
C LYS A 82 13.12 3.83 9.30
N LEU A 83 12.95 4.46 8.14
CA LEU A 83 13.69 5.67 7.78
C LEU A 83 13.32 6.86 8.66
N GLN A 84 12.05 7.02 9.06
CA GLN A 84 11.62 8.07 9.98
C GLN A 84 12.25 7.93 11.38
N LYS A 85 12.48 6.69 11.85
CA LYS A 85 13.13 6.43 13.15
C LYS A 85 14.64 6.69 13.14
N MET A 86 15.26 6.76 11.97
CA MET A 86 16.71 6.99 11.81
C MET A 86 17.06 8.47 11.60
N GLN A 87 16.05 9.35 11.49
CA GLN A 87 16.17 10.80 11.38
C GLN A 87 16.03 11.46 12.74
#